data_AF-A0A9P4JKG1-F1
#
_entry.id   AF-A0A9P4JKG1-F1
#
_cell.length_a   1.000
_cell.length_b   1.000
_cell.length_c   1.000
_cell.angle_alpha   90.00
_cell.angle_beta   90.00
_cell.angle_gamma   90.00
#
_symmetry.space_group_name_H-M   'P 1'
#
loop_
_entity.id
_entity.type
_entity.pdbx_description
1 polymer ?
#
loop_
_entity_poly.entity_id
_entity_poly.type
_entity_poly.pdbx_seq_one_letter_code
_entity_poly.pdbx_strand_id
1 'polypeptide(L)'
;YETVSYIWREPVFSSTIFISGLERRVTSNLHFAFPQFRNTDSTHDLWVNVVCINHIDDQERRLRTEMMGEILFYADKVLVWL
;
A
#
# COMPACT_ATOMS: atom_id res chain seq x y z
N TYR A 1 6.33 -10.64 -2.98
CA TYR A 1 5.61 -9.63 -2.18
C TYR A 1 4.13 -9.79 -2.43
N GLU A 2 3.29 -9.45 -1.47
CA GLU A 2 1.83 -9.42 -1.63
C GLU A 2 1.37 -7.98 -1.88
N THR A 3 0.38 -7.78 -2.75
CA THR A 3 -0.11 -6.44 -3.11
C THR A 3 -1.43 -6.15 -2.42
N VAL A 4 -1.60 -4.94 -1.89
CA VAL A 4 -2.87 -4.49 -1.29
C VAL A 4 -3.69 -3.68 -2.30
N SER A 5 -4.85 -4.20 -2.68
CA SER A 5 -5.88 -3.52 -3.44
C SER A 5 -6.98 -3.02 -2.50
N TYR A 6 -7.14 -1.71 -2.38
CA TYR A 6 -8.13 -1.11 -1.47
C TYR A 6 -8.83 0.08 -2.09
N ILE A 7 -10.02 0.41 -1.58
CA ILE A 7 -10.76 1.59 -2.02
C ILE A 7 -10.13 2.83 -1.40
N TRP A 8 -9.66 3.71 -2.28
CA TRP A 8 -9.34 5.08 -1.95
C TRP A 8 -10.68 5.80 -1.87
N ARG A 9 -11.27 5.88 -0.66
CA ARG A 9 -12.33 6.86 -0.38
C ARG A 9 -11.74 8.26 -0.52
N GLU A 10 -12.37 9.28 0.04
CA GLU A 10 -11.72 10.59 0.16
C GLU A 10 -10.30 10.40 0.74
N PRO A 11 -9.26 10.95 0.08
CA PRO A 11 -7.85 10.74 0.45
C PRO A 11 -7.49 11.58 1.68
N VAL A 12 -8.22 11.37 2.77
CA VAL A 12 -7.97 11.99 4.06
C VAL A 12 -6.91 11.18 4.78
N PHE A 13 -5.69 11.71 4.75
CA PHE A 13 -4.52 11.13 5.40
C PHE A 13 -4.53 11.43 6.91
N SER A 14 -5.46 10.83 7.64
CA SER A 14 -5.74 11.08 9.06
C SER A 14 -4.94 10.18 10.02
N SER A 15 -4.41 9.06 9.54
CA SER A 15 -3.72 8.06 10.36
C SER A 15 -2.21 8.05 10.08
N THR A 16 -1.46 7.53 11.03
CA THR A 16 0.01 7.46 10.98
C THR A 16 0.46 6.02 11.08
N ILE A 17 1.43 5.64 10.24
CA ILE A 17 2.20 4.41 10.35
C ILE A 17 3.69 4.74 10.41
N PHE A 18 4.50 3.79 10.86
CA PHE A 18 5.95 3.92 10.93
C PHE A 18 6.60 2.91 9.99
N ILE A 19 7.48 3.40 9.12
CA ILE A 19 8.28 2.58 8.20
C ILE A 19 9.74 2.91 8.46
N SER A 20 10.50 1.92 8.92
CA SER A 20 11.92 2.11 9.31
C SER A 20 12.12 3.27 10.29
N GLY A 21 11.19 3.46 11.23
CA GLY A 21 11.22 4.55 12.22
C GLY A 21 10.75 5.91 11.70
N LEU A 22 10.46 6.04 10.41
CA LEU A 22 9.95 7.28 9.81
C LEU A 22 8.43 7.30 9.80
N GLU A 23 7.86 8.43 10.20
CA GLU A 23 6.42 8.65 10.18
C GLU A 23 5.91 8.77 8.74
N ARG A 24 4.82 8.07 8.43
CA ARG A 24 4.09 8.20 7.16
C ARG A 24 2.59 8.30 7.41
N ARG A 25 1.96 9.25 6.72
CA ARG A 25 0.52 9.47 6.80
C ARG A 25 -0.20 8.56 5.81
N VAL A 26 -1.25 7.89 6.28
CA VAL A 26 -2.11 7.00 5.50
C VAL A 26 -3.58 7.31 5.78
N THR A 27 -4.46 6.79 4.94
CA THR A 27 -5.90 6.86 5.20
C THR A 27 -6.28 5.97 6.38
N SER A 28 -7.34 6.33 7.11
CA SER A 28 -7.86 5.49 8.19
C SER A 28 -8.23 4.10 7.68
N ASN A 29 -8.79 3.99 6.46
CA ASN A 29 -9.16 2.71 5.85
C ASN A 29 -7.95 1.77 5.76
N LEU A 30 -6.84 2.28 5.21
CA LEU A 30 -5.62 1.50 5.07
C LEU A 30 -4.99 1.17 6.44
N HIS A 31 -5.05 2.10 7.40
CA HIS A 31 -4.59 1.85 8.76
C HIS A 31 -5.33 0.67 9.41
N PHE A 32 -6.64 0.55 9.22
CA PHE A 32 -7.43 -0.60 9.71
C PHE A 32 -7.16 -1.90 8.95
N ALA A 33 -6.72 -1.82 7.69
CA ALA A 33 -6.38 -2.99 6.88
C ALA A 33 -5.08 -3.67 7.34
N PHE A 34 -4.04 -2.91 7.73
CA PHE A 34 -2.73 -3.47 8.07
C PHE A 34 -2.77 -4.58 9.14
N PRO A 35 -3.49 -4.44 10.29
CA PRO A 35 -3.61 -5.51 11.26
C PRO A 35 -4.27 -6.78 10.71
N GLN A 36 -5.16 -6.66 9.72
CA GLN A 36 -5.88 -7.80 9.12
C GLN A 36 -4.99 -8.60 8.16
N PHE A 37 -3.95 -7.96 7.60
CA PHE A 37 -2.96 -8.60 6.75
C PHE A 37 -1.77 -9.16 7.52
N ARG A 38 -1.66 -8.84 8.82
CA ARG A 38 -0.59 -9.39 9.65
C ARG A 38 -0.87 -10.86 9.92
N ASN A 39 0.08 -11.69 9.53
CA ASN A 39 0.22 -13.04 10.05
C ASN A 39 1.17 -12.99 11.26
N THR A 40 0.78 -13.58 12.40
CA THR A 40 1.64 -13.64 13.59
C THR A 40 2.82 -14.60 13.41
N ASP A 41 2.69 -15.54 12.48
CA ASP A 41 3.61 -16.66 12.36
C ASP A 41 4.69 -16.42 11.29
N SER A 42 4.54 -15.36 10.47
CA SER A 42 5.49 -15.03 9.40
C SER A 42 5.48 -13.55 9.01
N THR A 43 6.65 -13.05 8.63
CA THR A 43 6.82 -11.73 8.03
C THR A 43 6.57 -11.80 6.53
N HIS A 44 5.71 -10.91 6.01
CA HIS A 44 5.41 -10.79 4.59
C HIS A 44 5.73 -9.38 4.09
N ASP A 45 6.33 -9.31 2.90
CA ASP A 45 6.55 -8.04 2.21
C ASP A 45 5.23 -7.59 1.57
N LEU A 46 4.70 -6.46 2.02
CA LEU A 46 3.49 -5.84 1.48
C LEU A 46 3.83 -4.69 0.55
N TRP A 47 3.26 -4.73 -0.65
CA TRP A 47 3.27 -3.63 -1.58
C TRP A 47 1.95 -2.86 -1.48
N VAL A 48 2.06 -1.59 -1.11
CA VAL A 48 0.91 -0.70 -0.92
C VAL A 48 1.14 0.56 -1.72
N ASN A 49 0.26 0.82 -2.70
CA ASN A 49 0.34 1.96 -3.62
C ASN A 49 0.75 3.28 -2.96
N VAL A 50 0.10 3.65 -1.85
CA VAL A 50 0.34 4.93 -1.18
C VAL A 50 1.69 5.02 -0.47
N VAL A 51 2.32 3.88 -0.22
CA VAL A 51 3.62 3.76 0.46
C VAL A 51 4.75 3.57 -0.54
N CYS A 52 4.56 2.69 -1.52
CA CYS A 52 5.61 2.22 -2.43
C CYS A 52 5.78 3.11 -3.67
N ILE A 53 4.79 3.93 -4.00
CA ILE A 53 4.87 4.88 -5.11
C ILE A 53 5.27 6.24 -4.54
N ASN A 54 6.24 6.90 -5.17
CA ASN A 54 6.50 8.29 -4.89
C ASN A 54 5.39 9.18 -5.47
N HIS A 55 4.59 9.78 -4.59
CA HIS A 55 3.48 10.67 -4.99
C HIS A 55 3.92 12.11 -5.23
N ILE A 56 5.19 12.46 -4.98
CA ILE A 56 5.74 13.80 -5.22
C ILE A 56 6.27 13.91 -6.66
N ASP A 57 6.86 12.83 -7.18
CA ASP A 57 7.35 12.77 -8.55
C ASP A 57 6.25 12.26 -9.49
N ASP A 58 5.69 13.19 -10.26
CA ASP A 58 4.66 12.89 -11.24
C ASP A 58 5.11 11.98 -12.39
N GLN A 59 6.40 11.95 -12.73
CA GLN A 59 6.91 11.01 -13.74
C GLN A 59 6.94 9.60 -13.19
N GLU A 60 7.51 9.41 -11.98
CA GLU A 60 7.53 8.12 -11.31
C GLU A 60 6.11 7.61 -11.06
N ARG A 61 5.23 8.47 -10.53
CA ARG A 61 3.84 8.12 -10.25
C ARG A 61 3.12 7.62 -11.50
N ARG A 62 3.30 8.29 -12.64
CA ARG A 62 2.71 7.86 -13.93
C ARG A 62 3.27 6.53 -14.38
N LEU A 63 4.60 6.37 -14.37
CA LEU A 63 5.25 5.11 -14.74
C LEU A 63 4.75 3.94 -13.88
N ARG A 64 4.68 4.12 -12.56
CA ARG A 64 4.17 3.09 -11.63
C ARG A 64 2.68 2.78 -11.85
N THR A 65 1.89 3.79 -12.24
CA THR A 65 0.46 3.60 -12.57
C THR A 65 0.30 2.81 -13.87
N GLU A 66 1.13 3.08 -14.89
CA GLU A 66 1.14 2.33 -16.14
C GLU A 66 1.56 0.87 -15.92
N MET A 67 2.50 0.63 -15.00
CA MET A 67 2.97 -0.70 -14.62
C MET A 67 2.05 -1.46 -13.64
N MET A 68 0.90 -0.89 -13.25
CA MET A 68 0.04 -1.50 -12.21
C MET A 68 -0.36 -2.94 -12.54
N GLY A 69 -0.61 -3.21 -13.83
CA GLY A 69 -0.93 -4.56 -14.31
C GLY A 69 0.20 -5.55 -14.02
N GLU A 70 1.45 -5.15 -14.27
CA GLU A 70 2.63 -5.98 -13.99
C GLU A 70 2.87 -6.16 -12.50
N ILE A 71 2.71 -5.09 -11.72
CA ILE A 71 2.86 -5.13 -10.25
C ILE A 71 1.85 -6.12 -9.63
N LEU A 72 0.61 -6.11 -10.12
CA LEU A 72 -0.39 -7.09 -9.68
C LEU A 72 -0.08 -8.49 -10.20
N PHE A 73 0.41 -8.62 -11.44
CA PHE A 73 0.74 -9.91 -12.05
C PHE A 73 1.89 -10.64 -11.34
N TYR A 74 2.93 -9.91 -10.92
CA TYR A 74 4.08 -10.45 -10.22
C TYR A 74 3.91 -10.55 -8.70
N ALA A 75 2.75 -10.15 -8.16
CA ALA A 75 2.46 -10.32 -6.74
C ALA A 75 2.19 -11.80 -6.42
N ASP A 76 2.70 -12.28 -5.29
CA ASP A 76 2.42 -13.66 -4.84
C ASP A 76 0.92 -13.84 -4.57
N LYS A 77 0.29 -12.79 -4.04
CA LYS A 77 -1.15 -12.67 -3.79
C LYS A 77 -1.57 -11.21 -3.86
N VAL A 78 -2.85 -11.01 -4.15
CA VAL A 78 -3.51 -9.70 -4.05
C VAL A 78 -4.48 -9.73 -2.88
N LEU A 79 -4.18 -8.96 -1.84
CA LEU A 79 -5.02 -8.76 -0.67
C LEU A 79 -6.04 -7.65 -0.97
N VAL A 80 -7.32 -7.98 -0.89
CA VAL A 80 -8.41 -7.03 -1.20
C VAL A 80 -9.05 -6.52 0.09
N TRP A 81 -9.21 -5.20 0.20
CA TRP A 81 -9.84 -4.54 1.35
C TRP A 81 -10.84 -3.45 0.92
N LEU A 82 -12.00 -3.40 1.58
CA LEU A 82 -13.13 -2.54 1.20
C LEU A 82 -13.39 -1.47 2.27
#